data_AF-A0A965YXY0-F1
#
_entry.id   AF-A0A965YXY0-F1
#
_cell.length_a   1.000
_cell.length_b   1.000
_cell.length_c   1.000
_cell.angle_alpha   90.00
_cell.angle_beta   90.00
_cell.angle_gamma   90.00
#
_symmetry.space_group_name_H-M   'P 1'
#
loop_
_entity.id
_entity.type
_entity.pdbx_description
1 polymer ?
#
loop_
_entity_poly.entity_id
_entity_poly.type
_entity_poly.pdbx_seq_one_letter_code
_entity_poly.pdbx_strand_id
1 'polypeptide(L)'
;MDFYLVDTAGIRKRGKVNEDLEYFSVIRSIRVIENADVCILMLDATRGIESQDLNIFSLIQKNRKGLVVFVNKWDMVEEKDNMVIKTFENAIRQRLAPFTDFPIIFGSAITRQRILKVMDLAKEVYVNKKRKVATSKLNEVLLPIIERTPPPANKGKYIKVKYITQLPNTQVPSFVFFCNLPQWIKEPYKRFIENRIRENWDFSGTPINVFFREK
;
A
#
# COMPACT_ATOMS: atom_id res chain seq x y z
N MET A 1 -20.50 10.34 0.73
CA MET A 1 -19.70 9.11 0.87
C MET A 1 -19.60 8.87 2.35
N ASP A 2 -20.22 7.80 2.81
CA ASP A 2 -20.36 7.52 4.23
C ASP A 2 -19.16 6.68 4.68
N PHE A 3 -18.60 7.04 5.84
CA PHE A 3 -17.48 6.31 6.43
C PHE A 3 -17.99 5.47 7.59
N TYR A 4 -17.63 4.19 7.59
CA TYR A 4 -17.76 3.34 8.77
C TYR A 4 -16.38 3.23 9.41
N LEU A 5 -16.20 3.97 10.50
CA LEU A 5 -14.97 3.87 11.28
C LEU A 5 -15.08 2.65 12.20
N VAL A 6 -14.21 1.67 11.98
CA VAL A 6 -14.12 0.48 12.81
C VAL A 6 -12.88 0.59 13.67
N ASP A 7 -13.07 0.87 14.95
CA ASP A 7 -11.99 1.08 15.91
C ASP A 7 -11.45 -0.26 16.45
N THR A 8 -10.13 -0.37 16.57
CA THR A 8 -9.42 -1.48 17.23
C THR A 8 -9.23 -1.23 18.73
N ALA A 9 -9.97 -0.31 19.36
CA ALA A 9 -9.93 0.06 20.79
C ALA A 9 -9.96 -1.09 21.82
N GLY A 10 -10.00 -2.36 21.39
CA GLY A 10 -9.67 -3.52 22.22
C GLY A 10 -8.17 -3.73 22.50
N ILE A 11 -7.23 -3.20 21.71
CA ILE A 11 -5.79 -3.53 21.89
C ILE A 11 -5.16 -2.89 23.14
N ARG A 12 -5.74 -1.83 23.72
CA ARG A 12 -5.22 -1.18 24.93
C ARG A 12 -6.31 -0.88 25.95
N LYS A 13 -6.75 -1.90 26.70
CA LYS A 13 -7.31 -1.70 28.04
C LYS A 13 -6.34 -2.28 29.07
N ARG A 14 -5.42 -1.43 29.55
CA ARG A 14 -4.60 -1.74 30.73
C ARG A 14 -5.50 -1.74 31.95
N GLY A 15 -5.75 -2.92 32.48
CA GLY A 15 -6.42 -3.13 33.75
C GLY A 15 -6.38 -4.60 34.13
N LYS A 16 -5.24 -5.05 34.65
CA LYS A 16 -5.03 -6.30 35.41
C LYS A 16 -5.63 -7.60 34.82
N VAL A 17 -4.72 -8.52 34.44
CA VAL A 17 -4.86 -10.01 34.35
C VAL A 17 -5.26 -10.65 32.99
N ASN A 18 -4.48 -11.69 32.65
CA ASN A 18 -4.57 -12.80 31.66
C ASN A 18 -4.27 -12.59 30.15
N GLU A 19 -3.40 -13.48 29.64
CA GLU A 19 -2.97 -13.67 28.23
C GLU A 19 -4.13 -13.84 27.24
N ASP A 20 -5.28 -14.33 27.72
CA ASP A 20 -6.48 -14.57 26.90
C ASP A 20 -7.03 -13.28 26.24
N LEU A 21 -6.96 -12.13 26.93
CA LEU A 21 -7.50 -10.86 26.42
C LEU A 21 -6.65 -10.26 25.29
N GLU A 22 -5.34 -10.47 25.29
CA GLU A 22 -4.47 -10.04 24.19
C GLU A 22 -4.74 -10.85 22.92
N TYR A 23 -4.94 -12.16 23.06
CA TYR A 23 -5.30 -13.04 21.95
C TYR A 23 -6.61 -12.62 21.26
N PHE A 24 -7.68 -12.38 22.04
CA PHE A 24 -8.96 -11.92 21.48
C PHE A 24 -8.89 -10.52 20.86
N SER A 25 -8.01 -9.65 21.38
CA SER A 25 -7.78 -8.31 20.82
C SER A 25 -7.08 -8.36 19.46
N VAL A 26 -6.14 -9.30 19.28
CA VAL A 26 -5.49 -9.56 17.98
C VAL A 26 -6.48 -10.13 16.97
N ILE A 27 -7.29 -11.14 17.34
CA ILE A 27 -8.31 -11.72 16.44
C ILE A 27 -9.33 -10.67 15.99
N ARG A 28 -9.79 -9.84 16.92
CA ARG A 28 -10.71 -8.74 16.59
C ARG A 28 -10.07 -7.79 15.58
N SER A 29 -8.81 -7.45 15.76
CA SER A 29 -8.07 -6.56 14.85
C SER A 29 -7.88 -7.16 13.46
N ILE A 30 -7.63 -8.47 13.36
CA ILE A 30 -7.58 -9.19 12.08
C ILE A 30 -8.93 -9.08 11.36
N ARG A 31 -10.03 -9.38 12.04
CA ARG A 31 -11.38 -9.31 11.44
C ARG A 31 -11.73 -7.88 11.01
N VAL A 32 -11.32 -6.87 11.77
CA VAL A 32 -11.49 -5.46 11.39
C VAL A 32 -10.72 -5.15 10.10
N ILE A 33 -9.45 -5.56 10.01
CA ILE A 33 -8.64 -5.38 8.79
C ILE A 33 -9.28 -6.10 7.60
N GLU A 34 -9.72 -7.34 7.77
CA GLU A 34 -10.38 -8.15 6.74
C GLU A 34 -11.64 -7.50 6.17
N ASN A 35 -12.40 -6.75 6.99
CA ASN A 35 -13.63 -6.08 6.55
C ASN A 35 -13.40 -4.62 6.13
N ALA A 36 -12.25 -4.02 6.43
CA ALA A 36 -11.93 -2.66 6.03
C ALA A 36 -11.60 -2.56 4.53
N ASP A 37 -11.87 -1.41 3.90
CA ASP A 37 -11.38 -1.12 2.56
C ASP A 37 -9.97 -0.49 2.59
N VAL A 38 -9.79 0.43 3.54
CA VAL A 38 -8.59 1.21 3.83
C VAL A 38 -8.31 1.17 5.33
N CYS A 39 -7.06 0.93 5.70
CA CYS A 39 -6.58 0.92 7.08
C CYS A 39 -5.71 2.15 7.33
N ILE A 40 -5.94 2.80 8.47
CA ILE A 40 -5.08 3.88 8.96
C ILE A 40 -4.13 3.26 9.99
N LEU A 41 -2.86 3.12 9.63
CA LEU A 41 -1.82 2.65 10.53
C LEU A 41 -1.32 3.84 11.36
N MET A 42 -1.67 3.86 12.64
CA MET A 42 -1.23 4.90 13.56
C MET A 42 0.13 4.55 14.16
N LEU A 43 1.13 5.41 13.95
CA LEU A 43 2.45 5.32 14.56
C LEU A 43 2.61 6.44 15.59
N ASP A 44 3.36 6.20 16.67
CA ASP A 44 3.64 7.21 17.70
C ASP A 44 4.95 7.92 17.37
N ALA A 45 4.95 9.25 17.15
CA ALA A 45 6.17 10.00 16.78
C ALA A 45 7.26 9.97 17.85
N THR A 46 6.89 9.79 19.11
CA THR A 46 7.84 9.74 20.23
C THR A 46 8.49 8.37 20.40
N ARG A 47 7.99 7.37 19.65
CA ARG A 47 8.47 6.01 19.65
C ARG A 47 8.91 5.63 18.22
N GLY A 48 9.87 4.73 18.10
CA GLY A 48 10.17 4.12 16.80
C GLY A 48 9.02 3.21 16.34
N ILE A 49 9.14 2.68 15.13
CA ILE A 49 8.27 1.59 14.67
C ILE A 49 8.55 0.35 15.52
N GLU A 50 7.52 -0.15 16.21
CA GLU A 50 7.59 -1.32 17.09
C GLU A 50 7.22 -2.60 16.31
N SER A 51 7.52 -3.78 16.88
CA SER A 51 7.19 -5.07 16.27
C SER A 51 5.69 -5.25 16.03
N GLN A 52 4.85 -4.67 16.88
CA GLN A 52 3.39 -4.71 16.73
C GLN A 52 2.93 -3.95 15.48
N ASP A 53 3.53 -2.80 15.18
CA ASP A 53 3.21 -2.00 13.99
C ASP A 53 3.54 -2.78 12.71
N LEU A 54 4.69 -3.47 12.69
CA LEU A 54 5.10 -4.32 11.58
C LEU A 54 4.15 -5.51 11.38
N ASN A 55 3.67 -6.11 12.47
CA ASN A 55 2.69 -7.20 12.41
C ASN A 55 1.35 -6.71 11.83
N ILE A 56 0.84 -5.57 12.28
CA ILE A 56 -0.40 -4.96 11.74
C ILE A 56 -0.20 -4.60 10.27
N PHE A 57 0.91 -3.98 9.92
CA PHE A 57 1.24 -3.66 8.52
C PHE A 57 1.26 -4.92 7.64
N SER A 58 1.90 -6.00 8.10
CA SER A 58 1.93 -7.28 7.39
C SER A 58 0.52 -7.85 7.16
N LEU A 59 -0.38 -7.74 8.15
CA LEU A 59 -1.78 -8.13 8.02
C LEU A 59 -2.53 -7.28 6.99
N ILE A 60 -2.32 -5.95 6.99
CA ILE A 60 -2.90 -5.03 5.99
C ILE A 60 -2.47 -5.42 4.58
N GLN A 61 -1.18 -5.69 4.37
CA GLN A 61 -0.62 -6.10 3.09
C GLN A 61 -1.16 -7.46 2.63
N LYS A 62 -1.15 -8.47 3.52
CA LYS A 62 -1.69 -9.81 3.24
C LYS A 62 -3.15 -9.76 2.83
N ASN A 63 -3.93 -8.89 3.47
CA ASN A 63 -5.35 -8.67 3.18
C ASN A 63 -5.60 -7.68 2.04
N ARG A 64 -4.55 -7.16 1.38
CA ARG A 64 -4.65 -6.26 0.21
C ARG A 64 -5.53 -5.04 0.50
N LYS A 65 -5.34 -4.44 1.67
CA LYS A 65 -6.09 -3.26 2.13
C LYS A 65 -5.35 -1.99 1.71
N GLY A 66 -6.12 -0.93 1.48
CA GLY A 66 -5.52 0.39 1.30
C GLY A 66 -4.82 0.80 2.60
N LEU A 67 -3.76 1.60 2.50
CA LEU A 67 -2.97 2.03 3.65
C LEU A 67 -2.81 3.55 3.65
N VAL A 68 -3.08 4.15 4.80
CA VAL A 68 -2.65 5.50 5.16
C VAL A 68 -1.85 5.39 6.45
N VAL A 69 -0.68 6.01 6.53
CA VAL A 69 0.11 6.04 7.76
C VAL A 69 -0.12 7.38 8.46
N PHE A 70 -0.60 7.34 9.69
CA PHE A 70 -0.78 8.52 10.54
C PHE A 70 0.27 8.52 11.65
N VAL A 71 1.20 9.46 11.59
CA VAL A 71 2.20 9.68 12.63
C VAL A 71 1.60 10.63 13.68
N ASN A 72 1.17 10.04 14.79
CA ASN A 72 0.51 10.71 15.90
C ASN A 72 1.51 11.31 16.89
N LYS A 73 1.04 12.20 17.78
CA LYS A 73 1.87 12.93 18.77
C LYS A 73 2.95 13.81 18.14
N TRP A 74 2.73 14.26 16.90
CA TRP A 74 3.66 15.17 16.23
C TRP A 74 3.74 16.55 16.91
N ASP A 75 2.79 16.87 17.79
CA ASP A 75 2.86 18.03 18.67
C ASP A 75 4.07 17.99 19.61
N MET A 76 4.49 16.79 20.06
CA MET A 76 5.58 16.57 21.03
C MET A 76 6.99 16.61 20.42
N VAL A 77 7.11 16.59 19.09
CA VAL A 77 8.40 16.70 18.41
C VAL A 77 8.80 18.18 18.40
N GLU A 78 9.95 18.52 18.99
CA GLU A 78 10.38 19.93 19.11
C GLU A 78 10.81 20.52 17.76
N GLU A 79 11.67 19.81 17.03
CA GLU A 79 12.14 20.22 15.70
C GLU A 79 11.22 19.71 14.59
N LYS A 80 10.52 20.62 13.90
CA LYS A 80 9.54 20.29 12.85
C LYS A 80 9.99 20.68 11.45
N ASP A 81 11.30 20.85 11.27
CA ASP A 81 11.87 21.26 10.00
C ASP A 81 11.66 20.19 8.93
N ASN A 82 11.67 20.61 7.67
CA ASN A 82 11.46 19.73 6.52
C ASN A 82 12.46 18.56 6.47
N MET A 83 13.68 18.76 7.00
CA MET A 83 14.69 17.70 7.09
C MET A 83 14.28 16.60 8.08
N VAL A 84 13.72 16.97 9.23
CA VAL A 84 13.23 16.02 10.24
C VAL A 84 12.06 15.22 9.67
N ILE A 85 11.09 15.89 9.05
CA ILE A 85 9.94 15.24 8.40
C ILE A 85 10.41 14.19 7.38
N LYS A 86 11.30 14.58 6.46
CA LYS A 86 11.86 13.65 5.45
C LYS A 86 12.60 12.48 6.08
N THR A 87 13.33 12.72 7.17
CA THR A 87 14.05 11.66 7.88
C THR A 87 13.08 10.63 8.47
N PHE A 88 11.99 11.08 9.10
CA PHE A 88 10.92 10.21 9.59
C PHE A 88 10.24 9.44 8.45
N GLU A 89 9.87 10.13 7.36
CA GLU A 89 9.25 9.47 6.20
C GLU A 89 10.15 8.37 5.62
N ASN A 90 11.44 8.66 5.45
CA ASN A 90 12.41 7.70 4.94
C ASN A 90 12.57 6.50 5.87
N ALA A 91 12.66 6.74 7.19
CA ALA A 91 12.75 5.66 8.18
C ALA A 91 11.49 4.77 8.16
N ILE A 92 10.30 5.37 8.05
CA ILE A 92 9.04 4.64 7.93
C ILE A 92 9.02 3.80 6.65
N ARG A 93 9.36 4.39 5.50
CA ARG A 93 9.39 3.67 4.22
C ARG A 93 10.42 2.55 4.21
N GLN A 94 11.59 2.74 4.81
CA GLN A 94 12.60 1.68 4.94
C GLN A 94 12.10 0.50 5.79
N ARG A 95 11.46 0.78 6.93
CA ARG A 95 10.95 -0.25 7.84
C ARG A 95 9.73 -0.99 7.28
N LEU A 96 8.90 -0.31 6.49
CA LEU A 96 7.70 -0.87 5.87
C LEU A 96 7.95 -1.43 4.45
N ALA A 97 9.20 -1.44 4.00
CA ALA A 97 9.57 -2.09 2.74
C ALA A 97 9.11 -3.57 2.73
N PRO A 98 8.74 -4.12 1.55
CA PRO A 98 8.94 -3.56 0.20
C PRO A 98 7.82 -2.63 -0.28
N PHE A 99 6.66 -2.58 0.36
CA PHE A 99 5.58 -1.70 -0.06
C PHE A 99 5.80 -0.31 0.55
N THR A 100 6.15 0.67 -0.27
CA THR A 100 6.52 2.02 0.19
C THR A 100 5.67 3.13 -0.40
N ASP A 101 4.73 2.81 -1.29
CA ASP A 101 3.86 3.79 -1.94
C ASP A 101 2.54 3.95 -1.16
N PHE A 102 2.60 4.77 -0.11
CA PHE A 102 1.45 5.12 0.70
C PHE A 102 1.59 6.54 1.27
N PRO A 103 0.47 7.24 1.48
CA PRO A 103 0.48 8.55 2.12
C PRO A 103 0.87 8.45 3.59
N ILE A 104 1.74 9.36 4.02
CA ILE A 104 2.15 9.56 5.42
C ILE A 104 1.65 10.95 5.83
N ILE A 105 0.97 11.03 6.97
CA ILE A 105 0.50 12.30 7.52
C ILE A 105 0.85 12.42 8.99
N PHE A 106 1.51 13.53 9.32
CA PHE A 106 1.92 13.88 10.67
C PHE A 106 0.86 14.76 11.31
N GLY A 107 0.43 14.44 12.53
CA GLY A 107 -0.53 15.23 13.28
C GLY A 107 -0.67 14.78 14.73
N SER A 108 -1.77 15.17 15.36
CA SER A 108 -2.02 14.89 16.76
C SER A 108 -3.49 14.64 17.00
N ALA A 109 -3.80 13.45 17.52
CA ALA A 109 -5.16 13.08 17.88
C ALA A 109 -5.69 13.94 19.05
N ILE A 110 -4.82 14.32 19.98
CA ILE A 110 -5.18 15.08 21.19
C ILE A 110 -5.58 16.50 20.83
N THR A 111 -4.76 17.21 20.05
CA THR A 111 -5.05 18.58 19.59
C THR A 111 -5.97 18.61 18.37
N ARG A 112 -6.41 17.43 17.90
CA ARG A 112 -7.19 17.23 16.66
C ARG A 112 -6.52 17.77 15.39
N GLN A 113 -5.21 17.98 15.44
CA GLN A 113 -4.44 18.47 14.31
C GLN A 113 -4.46 17.45 13.17
N ARG A 114 -4.97 17.90 12.01
CA ARG A 114 -4.97 17.15 10.73
C ARG A 114 -5.77 15.85 10.72
N ILE A 115 -6.63 15.58 11.70
CA ILE A 115 -7.52 14.40 11.69
C ILE A 115 -8.41 14.36 10.43
N LEU A 116 -9.01 15.50 10.05
CA LEU A 116 -9.86 15.56 8.85
C LEU A 116 -9.10 15.20 7.57
N LYS A 117 -7.83 15.65 7.47
CA LYS A 117 -6.96 15.32 6.33
C LYS A 117 -6.67 13.82 6.24
N VAL A 118 -6.62 13.10 7.36
CA VAL A 118 -6.48 11.64 7.35
C VAL A 118 -7.67 10.98 6.65
N MET A 119 -8.88 11.49 6.90
CA MET A 119 -10.11 10.98 6.27
C MET A 119 -10.14 11.29 4.77
N ASP A 120 -9.68 12.48 4.37
CA ASP A 120 -9.54 12.85 2.96
C ASP A 120 -8.55 11.92 2.25
N LEU A 121 -7.38 11.66 2.84
CA LEU A 121 -6.41 10.71 2.30
C LEU A 121 -6.96 9.29 2.24
N ALA A 122 -7.71 8.84 3.24
CA ALA A 122 -8.35 7.53 3.21
C ALA A 122 -9.35 7.40 2.05
N LYS A 123 -10.08 8.47 1.75
CA LYS A 123 -10.97 8.55 0.58
C LYS A 123 -10.19 8.48 -0.73
N GLU A 124 -9.09 9.21 -0.85
CA GLU A 124 -8.22 9.18 -2.03
C GLU A 124 -7.66 7.78 -2.26
N VAL A 125 -7.14 7.13 -1.21
CA VAL A 125 -6.64 5.75 -1.28
C VAL A 125 -7.74 4.77 -1.70
N TYR A 126 -8.96 4.95 -1.22
CA TYR A 126 -10.11 4.15 -1.66
C TYR A 126 -10.41 4.33 -3.14
N VAL A 127 -10.40 5.57 -3.64
CA VAL A 127 -10.59 5.89 -5.06
C VAL A 127 -9.47 5.28 -5.90
N ASN A 128 -8.22 5.42 -5.47
CA ASN A 128 -7.04 4.84 -6.12
C ASN A 128 -7.14 3.31 -6.21
N LYS A 129 -7.59 2.64 -5.14
CA LYS A 129 -7.84 1.20 -5.11
C LYS A 129 -8.92 0.75 -6.10
N LYS A 130 -9.89 1.61 -6.42
CA LYS A 130 -10.97 1.34 -7.40
C LYS A 130 -10.69 1.89 -8.81
N ARG A 131 -9.55 2.55 -9.02
CA ARG A 131 -9.21 3.20 -10.29
C ARG A 131 -9.19 2.17 -11.42
N LYS A 132 -9.89 2.50 -12.50
CA LYS A 132 -9.88 1.76 -13.77
C LYS A 132 -9.11 2.54 -14.81
N VAL A 133 -8.24 1.85 -15.54
CA VAL A 133 -7.49 2.37 -16.67
C VAL A 133 -7.96 1.65 -17.91
N ALA A 134 -8.36 2.41 -18.93
CA ALA A 134 -8.80 1.85 -20.20
C ALA A 134 -7.67 1.02 -20.83
N THR A 135 -8.02 -0.16 -21.35
CA THR A 135 -7.10 -1.06 -22.04
C THR A 135 -6.33 -0.35 -23.16
N SER A 136 -7.00 0.48 -23.96
CA SER A 136 -6.33 1.27 -25.01
C SER A 136 -5.20 2.13 -24.44
N LYS A 137 -5.47 2.84 -23.34
CA LYS A 137 -4.49 3.72 -22.69
C LYS A 137 -3.34 2.94 -22.06
N LEU A 138 -3.62 1.78 -21.47
CA LEU A 138 -2.56 0.89 -20.96
C LEU A 138 -1.60 0.47 -22.07
N ASN A 139 -2.12 0.05 -23.22
CA ASN A 139 -1.30 -0.42 -24.33
C ASN A 139 -0.53 0.74 -24.98
N GLU A 140 -1.17 1.90 -25.19
CA GLU A 140 -0.55 3.11 -25.73
C GLU A 140 0.66 3.57 -24.91
N VAL A 141 0.57 3.49 -23.57
CA VAL A 141 1.60 3.99 -22.66
C VAL A 141 2.67 2.94 -22.37
N LEU A 142 2.27 1.70 -22.04
CA LEU A 142 3.21 0.71 -21.49
C LEU A 142 3.92 -0.12 -22.56
N LEU A 143 3.31 -0.38 -23.72
CA LEU A 143 3.98 -1.17 -24.77
C LEU A 143 5.26 -0.47 -25.27
N PRO A 144 5.28 0.84 -25.58
CA PRO A 144 6.51 1.51 -25.99
C PRO A 144 7.60 1.50 -24.90
N ILE A 145 7.22 1.56 -23.63
CA ILE A 145 8.15 1.47 -22.50
C ILE A 145 8.78 0.07 -22.44
N ILE A 146 7.98 -0.98 -22.61
CA ILE A 146 8.43 -2.37 -22.64
C ILE A 146 9.32 -2.65 -23.85
N GLU A 147 9.00 -2.08 -25.01
CA GLU A 147 9.82 -2.24 -26.22
C GLU A 147 11.21 -1.60 -26.07
N ARG A 148 11.29 -0.43 -25.41
CA ARG A 148 12.57 0.25 -25.10
C ARG A 148 13.36 -0.44 -24.01
N THR A 149 12.68 -1.12 -23.09
CA THR A 149 13.30 -1.82 -21.96
C THR A 149 12.72 -3.24 -21.87
N PRO A 150 13.08 -4.13 -22.81
CA PRO A 150 12.50 -5.46 -22.86
C PRO A 150 12.97 -6.31 -21.67
N PRO A 151 12.19 -7.34 -21.28
CA PRO A 151 12.67 -8.31 -20.31
C PRO A 151 13.95 -9.01 -20.82
N PRO A 152 14.87 -9.42 -19.93
CA PRO A 152 16.08 -10.11 -20.33
C PRO A 152 15.79 -11.35 -21.17
N ALA A 153 16.48 -11.48 -22.30
CA ALA A 153 16.41 -12.68 -23.12
C ALA A 153 16.96 -13.89 -22.35
N ASN A 154 16.38 -15.07 -22.59
CA ASN A 154 16.85 -16.31 -22.01
C ASN A 154 17.00 -17.34 -23.13
N LYS A 155 18.12 -18.08 -23.17
CA LYS A 155 18.43 -19.06 -24.24
C LYS A 155 18.16 -18.53 -25.66
N GLY A 156 18.50 -17.26 -25.92
CA GLY A 156 18.31 -16.61 -27.23
C GLY A 156 16.87 -16.29 -27.63
N LYS A 157 15.84 -16.59 -26.80
CA LYS A 157 14.47 -16.15 -27.08
C LYS A 157 14.12 -14.88 -26.31
N TYR A 158 13.42 -13.99 -26.99
CA TYR A 158 12.95 -12.72 -26.47
C TYR A 158 11.50 -12.84 -26.00
N ILE A 159 11.19 -12.20 -24.89
CA ILE A 159 9.83 -12.10 -24.39
C ILE A 159 9.17 -10.89 -25.04
N LYS A 160 8.08 -11.12 -25.78
CA LYS A 160 7.29 -10.09 -26.45
C LYS A 160 5.92 -9.99 -25.79
N VAL A 161 5.66 -8.84 -25.17
CA VAL A 161 4.33 -8.47 -24.66
C VAL A 161 3.50 -7.98 -25.82
N LYS A 162 2.32 -8.56 -26.02
CA LYS A 162 1.43 -8.25 -27.15
C LYS A 162 0.26 -7.36 -26.74
N TYR A 163 -0.21 -7.52 -25.51
CA TYR A 163 -1.46 -6.92 -25.05
C TYR A 163 -1.49 -6.82 -23.53
N ILE A 164 -2.02 -5.72 -23.02
CA ILE A 164 -2.11 -5.41 -21.60
C ILE A 164 -3.55 -5.06 -21.28
N THR A 165 -4.09 -5.58 -20.18
CA THR A 165 -5.42 -5.19 -19.70
C THR A 165 -5.47 -5.15 -18.18
N GLN A 166 -6.35 -4.32 -17.64
CA GLN A 166 -6.73 -4.41 -16.23
C GLN A 166 -7.88 -5.41 -16.08
N LEU A 167 -7.81 -6.27 -15.07
CA LEU A 167 -8.89 -7.19 -14.74
C LEU A 167 -10.03 -6.43 -14.02
N PRO A 168 -11.29 -6.66 -14.39
CA PRO A 168 -12.42 -6.10 -13.67
C PRO A 168 -12.64 -6.84 -12.34
N ASN A 169 -13.30 -6.16 -11.39
CA ASN A 169 -13.83 -6.75 -10.15
C ASN A 169 -12.79 -7.47 -9.27
N THR A 170 -11.53 -7.02 -9.29
CA THR A 170 -10.49 -7.51 -8.40
C THR A 170 -10.43 -6.70 -7.10
N GLN A 171 -9.96 -7.34 -6.02
CA GLN A 171 -9.82 -6.69 -4.70
C GLN A 171 -8.89 -5.47 -4.72
N VAL A 172 -7.86 -5.51 -5.58
CA VAL A 172 -6.92 -4.42 -5.85
C VAL A 172 -6.66 -4.32 -7.35
N PRO A 173 -6.24 -3.16 -7.88
CA PRO A 173 -5.96 -3.00 -9.30
C PRO A 173 -4.99 -4.09 -9.77
N SER A 174 -5.44 -4.89 -10.74
CA SER A 174 -4.73 -6.07 -11.20
C SER A 174 -4.56 -6.01 -12.71
N PHE A 175 -3.32 -6.08 -13.17
CA PHE A 175 -2.95 -5.94 -14.56
C PHE A 175 -2.41 -7.26 -15.10
N VAL A 176 -2.85 -7.64 -16.29
CA VAL A 176 -2.39 -8.83 -17.00
C VAL A 176 -1.68 -8.41 -18.27
N PHE A 177 -0.44 -8.88 -18.41
CA PHE A 177 0.43 -8.70 -19.56
C PHE A 177 0.47 -10.02 -20.31
N PHE A 178 -0.10 -10.06 -21.52
CA PHE A 178 -0.08 -11.24 -22.37
C PHE A 178 1.18 -11.26 -23.21
N CYS A 179 1.98 -12.31 -23.06
CA CYS A 179 3.27 -12.47 -23.72
C CYS A 179 3.51 -13.92 -24.16
N ASN A 180 4.53 -14.15 -24.98
CA ASN A 180 4.87 -15.47 -25.50
C ASN A 180 5.55 -16.40 -24.48
N LEU A 181 6.26 -15.85 -23.47
CA LEU A 181 7.10 -16.62 -22.54
C LEU A 181 6.98 -16.06 -21.11
N PRO A 182 5.78 -16.09 -20.50
CA PRO A 182 5.54 -15.50 -19.17
C PRO A 182 6.40 -16.13 -18.06
N GLN A 183 6.72 -17.42 -18.18
CA GLN A 183 7.52 -18.18 -17.22
C GLN A 183 8.97 -17.69 -17.12
N TRP A 184 9.44 -16.89 -18.07
CA TRP A 184 10.79 -16.32 -18.06
C TRP A 184 10.85 -14.90 -17.48
N ILE A 185 9.70 -14.32 -17.12
CA ILE A 185 9.65 -13.01 -16.46
C ILE A 185 10.06 -13.16 -14.99
N LYS A 186 11.19 -12.52 -14.64
CA LYS A 186 11.70 -12.49 -13.27
C LYS A 186 11.12 -11.33 -12.47
N GLU A 187 11.17 -11.46 -11.14
CA GLU A 187 10.64 -10.48 -10.18
C GLU A 187 11.17 -9.04 -10.38
N PRO A 188 12.47 -8.80 -10.68
CA PRO A 188 12.95 -7.43 -10.92
C PRO A 188 12.21 -6.73 -12.07
N TYR A 189 11.85 -7.47 -13.12
CA TYR A 189 11.11 -6.91 -14.24
C TYR A 189 9.66 -6.61 -13.87
N LYS A 190 9.03 -7.46 -13.04
CA LYS A 190 7.68 -7.17 -12.51
C LYS A 190 7.66 -5.88 -11.69
N ARG A 191 8.66 -5.67 -10.82
CA ARG A 191 8.83 -4.43 -10.04
C ARG A 191 9.05 -3.22 -10.93
N PHE A 192 9.86 -3.35 -11.98
CA PHE A 192 10.04 -2.30 -12.98
C PHE A 192 8.69 -1.90 -13.60
N ILE A 193 7.88 -2.88 -14.02
CA ILE A 193 6.56 -2.62 -14.60
C ILE A 193 5.60 -2.00 -13.59
N GLU A 194 5.57 -2.50 -12.35
CA GLU A 194 4.79 -1.90 -11.27
C GLU A 194 5.14 -0.41 -11.09
N ASN A 195 6.44 -0.07 -11.03
CA ASN A 195 6.88 1.31 -10.90
C ASN A 195 6.42 2.15 -12.10
N ARG A 196 6.54 1.65 -13.33
CA ARG A 196 6.05 2.36 -14.53
C ARG A 196 4.54 2.57 -14.51
N ILE A 197 3.76 1.63 -13.96
CA ILE A 197 2.32 1.83 -13.76
C ILE A 197 2.08 2.96 -12.75
N ARG A 198 2.77 2.96 -11.60
CA ARG A 198 2.62 3.98 -10.55
C ARG A 198 3.05 5.38 -10.98
N GLU A 199 4.03 5.48 -11.89
CA GLU A 199 4.44 6.77 -12.48
C GLU A 199 3.37 7.38 -13.39
N ASN A 200 2.55 6.55 -14.05
CA ASN A 200 1.57 7.00 -15.04
C ASN A 200 0.15 7.15 -14.46
N TRP A 201 -0.15 6.44 -13.37
CA TRP A 201 -1.45 6.47 -12.72
C TRP A 201 -1.30 6.42 -11.21
N ASP A 202 -2.07 7.25 -10.51
CA ASP A 202 -2.04 7.29 -9.06
C ASP A 202 -2.72 6.05 -8.45
N PHE A 203 -1.87 5.19 -7.88
CA PHE A 203 -2.21 4.02 -7.09
C PHE A 203 -1.62 4.12 -5.69
N SER A 204 -1.35 5.34 -5.21
CA SER A 204 -0.77 5.52 -3.88
C SER A 204 -1.70 5.00 -2.79
N GLY A 205 -1.12 4.33 -1.80
CA GLY A 205 -1.80 3.68 -0.71
C GLY A 205 -2.46 2.35 -1.08
N THR A 206 -2.41 1.90 -2.33
CA THR A 206 -2.90 0.57 -2.73
C THR A 206 -1.78 -0.31 -3.31
N PRO A 207 -1.68 -1.59 -2.90
CA PRO A 207 -0.90 -2.54 -3.68
C PRO A 207 -1.56 -2.74 -5.05
N ILE A 208 -0.76 -3.09 -6.05
CA ILE A 208 -1.25 -3.49 -7.37
C ILE A 208 -0.73 -4.88 -7.71
N ASN A 209 -1.46 -5.62 -8.52
CA ASN A 209 -0.97 -6.90 -9.04
C ASN A 209 -0.50 -6.76 -10.48
N VAL A 210 0.65 -7.36 -10.78
CA VAL A 210 1.16 -7.50 -12.13
C VAL A 210 1.32 -8.99 -12.43
N PHE A 211 0.55 -9.48 -13.40
CA PHE A 211 0.59 -10.87 -13.86
C PHE A 211 1.05 -10.92 -15.31
N PHE A 212 1.86 -11.93 -15.62
CA PHE A 212 2.22 -12.27 -16.99
C PHE A 212 1.57 -13.60 -17.34
N ARG A 213 0.90 -13.66 -18.49
CA ARG A 213 0.22 -14.86 -18.97
C ARG A 213 0.56 -15.14 -20.43
N GLU A 214 0.48 -16.41 -20.79
CA GLU A 214 0.50 -16.81 -22.19
C GLU A 214 -0.86 -16.45 -22.81
N LYS A 215 -0.85 -16.03 -24.07
CA LYS A 215 -2.08 -15.75 -24.81
C LYS A 215 -2.61 -17.03 -25.42
#